data_AF-A0A2I8EU53-F1
#
_entry.id   AF-A0A2I8EU53-F1
#
_cell.length_a   1.000
_cell.length_b   1.000
_cell.length_c   1.000
_cell.angle_alpha   90.00
_cell.angle_beta   90.00
_cell.angle_gamma   90.00
#
_symmetry.space_group_name_H-M   'P 1'
#
loop_
_entity.id
_entity.type
_entity.pdbx_description
1 polymer ?
#
loop_
_entity_poly.entity_id
_entity_poly.type
_entity_poly.pdbx_seq_one_letter_code
_entity_poly.pdbx_strand_id
1 'polypeptide(L)'
;MTQGRHNRDGVPVGNGQQISPAEFLLMAGFLAYRAPLAEAATQAAARCILHAVLGAATAGGFPYSDVLETMMETGEKSSRLWSLAEQAAAAVGDTTAYLQVVRNAGISMEGDL
;
A
#
# COMPACT_ATOMS: atom_id res chain seq x y z
N MET A 1 29.89 -11.72 -15.26
CA MET A 1 30.23 -10.46 -14.56
C MET A 1 28.93 -9.73 -14.27
N THR A 2 28.50 -9.82 -13.00
CA THR A 2 27.54 -8.98 -12.25
C THR A 2 26.61 -8.05 -13.03
N GLN A 3 25.39 -8.52 -13.37
CA GLN A 3 24.24 -7.63 -13.52
C GLN A 3 23.70 -7.31 -12.12
N GLY A 4 24.10 -6.15 -11.62
CA GLY A 4 23.76 -5.64 -10.30
C GLY A 4 22.28 -5.27 -10.19
N ARG A 5 21.57 -5.95 -9.29
CA ARG A 5 21.01 -5.34 -8.06
C ARG A 5 20.42 -3.92 -8.21
N HIS A 6 19.43 -3.70 -9.09
CA HIS A 6 18.64 -2.46 -9.15
C HIS A 6 17.19 -2.70 -9.63
N ASN A 7 16.46 -3.60 -8.98
CA ASN A 7 15.04 -3.82 -9.31
C ASN A 7 14.17 -4.03 -8.05
N ARG A 8 14.55 -3.44 -6.91
CA ARG A 8 14.01 -3.75 -5.57
C ARG A 8 13.23 -2.63 -4.89
N ASP A 9 13.06 -1.47 -5.53
CA ASP A 9 12.59 -0.29 -4.79
C ASP A 9 11.06 -0.08 -4.86
N GLY A 10 10.33 -0.87 -5.65
CA GLY A 10 8.88 -0.73 -5.80
C GLY A 10 8.06 -1.99 -5.53
N VAL A 11 6.76 -1.80 -5.33
CA VAL A 11 5.75 -2.84 -5.21
C VAL A 11 5.34 -3.31 -6.62
N PRO A 12 5.46 -4.60 -6.95
CA PRO A 12 5.07 -5.11 -8.27
C PRO A 12 3.55 -5.10 -8.42
N VAL A 13 3.06 -4.63 -9.56
CA VAL A 13 1.61 -4.54 -9.89
C VAL A 13 1.23 -5.30 -11.16
N GLY A 14 2.12 -6.17 -11.65
CA GLY A 14 1.94 -6.94 -12.87
C GLY A 14 2.60 -6.30 -14.10
N ASN A 15 2.67 -7.05 -15.21
CA ASN A 15 3.28 -6.62 -16.48
C ASN A 15 4.72 -6.07 -16.37
N GLY A 16 5.49 -6.54 -15.38
CA GLY A 16 6.83 -6.03 -15.10
C GLY A 16 6.86 -4.59 -14.54
N GLN A 17 5.70 -4.00 -14.23
CA GLN A 17 5.60 -2.67 -13.65
C GLN A 17 5.74 -2.73 -12.12
N GLN A 18 6.36 -1.69 -11.59
CA GLN A 18 6.49 -1.44 -10.17
C GLN A 18 6.05 -0.02 -9.87
N ILE A 19 5.41 0.17 -8.72
CA ILE A 19 5.02 1.48 -8.20
C ILE A 19 5.62 1.65 -6.80
N SER A 20 5.70 2.89 -6.32
CA SER A 20 6.14 3.14 -4.95
C SER A 20 5.17 2.54 -3.93
N PRO A 21 5.62 2.21 -2.70
CA PRO A 21 4.73 1.79 -1.62
C PRO A 21 3.60 2.79 -1.33
N ALA A 22 3.87 4.10 -1.43
CA ALA A 22 2.86 5.15 -1.26
C ALA A 22 1.78 5.10 -2.36
N GLU A 23 2.19 4.94 -3.62
CA GLU A 23 1.25 4.75 -4.74
C GLU A 23 0.41 3.49 -4.56
N PHE A 24 1.02 2.39 -4.10
CA PHE A 24 0.29 1.16 -3.83
C PHE A 24 -0.74 1.33 -2.70
N LEU A 25 -0.36 2.03 -1.62
CA LEU A 25 -1.28 2.35 -0.52
C LEU A 25 -2.48 3.17 -1.01
N LEU A 26 -2.23 4.20 -1.82
CA LEU A 26 -3.29 5.04 -2.40
C LEU A 26 -4.20 4.26 -3.35
N MET A 27 -3.63 3.35 -4.14
CA MET A 27 -4.38 2.42 -5.00
C MET A 27 -5.28 1.49 -4.17
N ALA A 28 -4.76 0.93 -3.07
CA ALA A 28 -5.55 0.12 -2.15
C ALA A 28 -6.69 0.93 -1.53
N GLY A 29 -6.44 2.18 -1.11
CA GLY A 29 -7.48 3.08 -0.61
C GLY A 29 -8.57 3.38 -1.65
N PHE A 30 -8.18 3.62 -2.90
CA PHE A 30 -9.13 3.80 -4.00
C PHE A 30 -10.00 2.54 -4.21
N LEU A 31 -9.38 1.36 -4.24
CA LEU A 31 -10.11 0.09 -4.39
C LEU A 31 -11.05 -0.19 -3.21
N ALA A 32 -10.62 0.12 -1.98
CA ALA A 32 -11.39 -0.11 -0.76
C ALA A 32 -12.65 0.76 -0.65
N TYR A 33 -12.59 2.01 -1.11
CA TYR A 33 -13.60 3.04 -0.82
C TYR A 33 -14.25 3.68 -2.04
N ARG A 34 -13.55 3.74 -3.18
CA ARG A 34 -13.91 4.62 -4.31
C ARG A 34 -14.11 3.89 -5.64
N ALA A 35 -13.99 2.55 -5.66
CA ALA A 35 -14.21 1.73 -6.84
C ALA A 35 -15.52 0.92 -6.72
N PRO A 36 -16.71 1.53 -6.91
CA PRO A 36 -18.00 0.86 -6.71
C PRO A 36 -18.26 -0.28 -7.71
N LEU A 37 -17.52 -0.32 -8.82
CA LEU A 37 -17.59 -1.38 -9.83
C LEU A 37 -16.61 -2.53 -9.55
N ALA A 38 -15.71 -2.40 -8.56
CA ALA A 38 -14.84 -3.49 -8.17
C ALA A 38 -15.66 -4.59 -7.47
N GLU A 39 -15.27 -5.85 -7.68
CA GLU A 39 -15.87 -6.98 -6.99
C GLU A 39 -15.77 -6.82 -5.47
N ALA A 40 -16.79 -7.25 -4.73
CA ALA A 40 -16.83 -7.13 -3.27
C ALA A 40 -15.62 -7.81 -2.61
N ALA A 41 -15.14 -8.92 -3.16
CA ALA A 41 -13.92 -9.60 -2.72
C ALA A 41 -12.68 -8.72 -2.88
N THR A 42 -12.55 -8.02 -4.01
CA THR A 42 -11.45 -7.08 -4.28
C THR A 42 -11.48 -5.89 -3.33
N GLN A 43 -12.66 -5.33 -3.06
CA GLN A 43 -12.80 -4.24 -2.07
C GLN A 43 -12.43 -4.70 -0.66
N ALA A 44 -12.87 -5.90 -0.26
CA ALA A 44 -12.55 -6.48 1.04
C ALA A 44 -11.04 -6.75 1.18
N ALA A 45 -10.42 -7.31 0.15
CA ALA A 45 -8.97 -7.54 0.11
C ALA A 45 -8.20 -6.22 0.22
N ALA A 46 -8.61 -5.19 -0.52
CA ALA A 46 -8.01 -3.86 -0.45
C ALA A 46 -8.13 -3.23 0.95
N ARG A 47 -9.27 -3.42 1.64
CA ARG A 47 -9.45 -2.99 3.04
C ARG A 47 -8.51 -3.72 3.99
N CYS A 48 -8.37 -5.04 3.84
CA CYS A 48 -7.42 -5.82 4.65
C CYS A 48 -5.98 -5.34 4.48
N ILE A 49 -5.54 -5.08 3.23
CA ILE A 49 -4.23 -4.48 2.96
C ILE A 49 -4.08 -3.14 3.68
N LEU A 50 -5.06 -2.25 3.49
CA LEU A 50 -5.02 -0.89 4.02
C LEU A 50 -4.91 -0.91 5.55
N HIS A 51 -5.70 -1.72 6.23
CA HIS A 51 -5.62 -1.89 7.68
C HIS A 51 -4.31 -2.49 8.15
N ALA A 52 -3.77 -3.49 7.43
CA ALA A 52 -2.48 -4.08 7.78
C ALA A 52 -1.33 -3.06 7.64
N VAL A 53 -1.31 -2.30 6.54
CA VAL A 53 -0.28 -1.28 6.27
C VAL A 53 -0.38 -0.12 7.25
N LEU A 54 -1.58 0.41 7.50
CA LEU A 54 -1.78 1.50 8.47
C LEU A 54 -1.47 1.05 9.90
N GLY A 55 -1.83 -0.18 10.27
CA GLY A 55 -1.46 -0.76 11.57
C GLY A 55 0.05 -0.90 11.74
N ALA A 56 0.76 -1.37 10.70
CA ALA A 56 2.22 -1.44 10.69
C ALA A 56 2.86 -0.05 10.74
N ALA A 57 2.32 0.93 10.00
CA ALA A 57 2.79 2.31 10.03
C ALA A 57 2.63 2.93 11.42
N THR A 58 1.48 2.71 12.09
CA THR A 58 1.25 3.16 13.47
C THR A 58 2.23 2.52 14.44
N ALA A 59 2.50 1.22 14.32
CA ALA A 59 3.54 0.55 15.11
C ALA A 59 4.95 1.12 14.83
N GLY A 60 5.20 1.58 13.61
CA GLY A 60 6.40 2.30 13.18
C GLY A 60 6.44 3.79 13.55
N GLY A 61 5.44 4.30 14.29
CA GLY A 61 5.40 5.66 14.80
C GLY A 61 4.67 6.68 13.91
N PHE A 62 3.91 6.25 12.91
CA PHE A 62 3.03 7.13 12.13
C PHE A 62 1.71 7.40 12.86
N PRO A 63 1.46 8.64 13.35
CA PRO A 63 0.31 8.93 14.22
C PRO A 63 -0.95 9.32 13.44
N TYR A 64 -0.89 9.38 12.10
CA TYR A 64 -1.96 9.93 11.27
C TYR A 64 -2.69 8.86 10.44
N SER A 65 -2.67 7.59 10.87
CA SER A 65 -3.35 6.49 10.17
C SER A 65 -4.84 6.74 9.97
N ASP A 66 -5.56 7.11 11.04
CA ASP A 66 -7.01 7.40 10.97
C ASP A 66 -7.31 8.59 10.06
N VAL A 67 -6.45 9.61 10.10
CA VAL A 67 -6.58 10.80 9.24
C VAL A 67 -6.39 10.42 7.79
N LEU A 68 -5.34 9.66 7.48
CA LEU A 68 -5.04 9.20 6.13
C LEU A 68 -6.17 8.32 5.58
N GLU A 69 -6.69 7.39 6.38
CA GLU A 69 -7.82 6.55 6.00
C GLU A 69 -9.07 7.38 5.70
N THR A 70 -9.41 8.33 6.58
CA THR A 70 -10.55 9.25 6.39
C THR A 70 -10.42 10.06 5.10
N MET A 71 -9.21 10.54 4.78
CA MET A 71 -8.95 11.28 3.54
C MET A 71 -9.16 10.40 2.30
N MET A 72 -8.77 9.12 2.35
CA MET A 72 -9.02 8.17 1.27
C MET A 72 -10.50 7.85 1.10
N GLU A 73 -11.22 7.64 2.21
CA GLU A 73 -12.67 7.35 2.21
C GLU A 73 -13.48 8.51 1.62
N THR A 74 -13.17 9.74 2.04
CA THR A 74 -13.83 10.96 1.53
C THR A 74 -13.43 11.30 0.09
N GLY A 75 -12.41 10.64 -0.45
CA GLY A 75 -11.91 10.85 -1.81
C GLY A 75 -11.17 12.18 -1.98
N GLU A 76 -10.51 12.64 -0.91
CA GLU A 76 -9.68 13.84 -0.95
C GLU A 76 -8.58 13.68 -2.03
N LYS A 77 -8.29 14.75 -2.76
CA LYS A 77 -7.19 14.79 -3.74
C LYS A 77 -6.33 16.00 -3.44
N SER A 78 -5.37 15.84 -2.54
CA SER A 78 -4.48 16.90 -2.09
C SER A 78 -3.03 16.44 -2.02
N SER A 79 -2.10 17.40 -2.08
CA SER A 79 -0.68 17.14 -1.80
C SER A 79 -0.46 16.61 -0.38
N ARG A 80 -1.35 16.96 0.55
CA ARG A 80 -1.35 16.45 1.91
C ARG A 80 -1.64 14.95 1.96
N LEU A 81 -2.62 14.46 1.19
CA LEU A 81 -2.91 13.03 1.10
C LEU A 81 -1.67 12.26 0.64
N TRP A 82 -1.03 12.76 -0.42
CA TRP A 82 0.19 12.15 -0.96
C TRP A 82 1.33 12.11 0.07
N SER A 83 1.61 13.24 0.72
CA SER A 83 2.66 13.32 1.73
C SER A 83 2.40 12.42 2.94
N LEU A 84 1.15 12.25 3.35
CA LEU A 84 0.81 11.31 4.42
C LEU A 84 0.98 9.85 3.99
N ALA A 85 0.65 9.51 2.74
CA ALA A 85 0.90 8.16 2.21
C ALA A 85 2.39 7.83 2.13
N GLU A 86 3.24 8.78 1.72
CA GLU A 86 4.71 8.62 1.75
C GLU A 86 5.24 8.42 3.16
N GLN A 87 4.77 9.21 4.13
CA GLN A 87 5.15 9.08 5.54
C GLN A 87 4.69 7.75 6.13
N ALA A 88 3.46 7.31 5.83
CA ALA A 88 2.94 6.03 6.27
C ALA A 88 3.78 4.88 5.72
N ALA A 89 4.04 4.88 4.42
CA ALA A 89 4.90 3.89 3.77
C ALA A 89 6.31 3.85 4.39
N ALA A 90 6.93 5.01 4.61
CA ALA A 90 8.25 5.10 5.22
C ALA A 90 8.28 4.59 6.67
N ALA A 91 7.19 4.78 7.43
CA ALA A 91 7.06 4.29 8.79
C ALA A 91 6.93 2.76 8.87
N VAL A 92 6.38 2.11 7.83
CA VAL A 92 6.39 0.64 7.74
C VAL A 92 7.81 0.10 7.58
N GLY A 93 8.67 0.81 6.85
CA GLY A 93 10.06 0.46 6.61
C GLY A 93 10.42 0.50 5.14
N ASP A 94 11.39 -0.31 4.73
CA ASP A 94 11.76 -0.45 3.33
C ASP A 94 10.69 -1.22 2.52
N THR A 95 10.84 -1.26 1.19
CA THR A 95 9.92 -1.96 0.30
C THR A 95 9.79 -3.46 0.64
N THR A 96 10.81 -4.09 1.22
CA THR A 96 10.73 -5.51 1.63
C THR A 96 9.82 -5.68 2.84
N ALA A 97 9.97 -4.84 3.86
CA ALA A 97 9.09 -4.81 5.03
C ALA A 97 7.64 -4.51 4.62
N TYR A 98 7.46 -3.56 3.70
CA TYR A 98 6.15 -3.23 3.14
C TYR A 98 5.49 -4.43 2.45
N LEU A 99 6.20 -5.12 1.56
CA LEU A 99 5.69 -6.31 0.87
C LEU A 99 5.37 -7.46 1.84
N GLN A 100 6.16 -7.62 2.90
CA GLN A 100 5.86 -8.61 3.95
C GLN A 100 4.55 -8.32 4.66
N VAL A 101 4.27 -7.05 5.01
CA VAL A 101 3.00 -6.65 5.61
C VAL A 101 1.83 -6.96 4.67
N VAL A 102 1.96 -6.65 3.38
CA VAL A 102 0.89 -6.91 2.40
C VAL A 102 0.67 -8.42 2.20
N ARG A 103 1.72 -9.25 2.17
CA ARG A 103 1.60 -10.71 2.11
C ARG A 103 0.90 -11.28 3.35
N ASN A 104 1.26 -10.77 4.54
CA ASN A 104 0.65 -11.19 5.80
C ASN A 104 -0.83 -10.77 5.93
N ALA A 105 -1.28 -9.77 5.17
CA ALA A 105 -2.68 -9.36 5.09
C ALA A 105 -3.57 -10.38 4.35
N GLY A 106 -3.03 -11.52 3.91
CA GLY A 106 -3.77 -12.61 3.29
C GLY A 106 -3.86 -12.54 1.78
N ILE A 107 -3.05 -11.68 1.14
CA ILE A 107 -2.89 -11.67 -0.32
C ILE A 107 -1.59 -12.41 -0.66
N SER A 108 -1.72 -13.64 -1.15
CA SER A 108 -0.64 -14.28 -1.89
C SER A 108 -0.40 -13.44 -3.15
N MET A 109 0.63 -12.60 -3.14
CA MET A 109 1.12 -11.98 -4.37
C MET A 109 1.67 -13.10 -5.24
N GLU A 110 1.05 -13.34 -6.39
CA GLU A 110 1.47 -14.37 -7.33
C GLU A 110 2.93 -14.10 -7.76
N GLY A 111 3.84 -14.97 -7.33
CA GLY A 111 5.29 -14.77 -7.42
C GLY A 111 6.13 -15.53 -6.38
N ASP A 112 5.51 -16.17 -5.38
CA ASP A 112 6.18 -17.09 -4.44
C ASP A 112 6.07 -18.58 -4.88
N LEU A 113 6.41 -18.87 -6.15
CA LEU A 113 6.66 -20.25 -6.63
C LEU A 113 8.02 -20.33 -7.32
#